data_AF-A0A352HPA9-F1
#
_entry.id   AF-A0A352HPA9-F1
#
_cell.length_a   1.000
_cell.length_b   1.000
_cell.length_c   1.000
_cell.angle_alpha   90.00
_cell.angle_beta   90.00
_cell.angle_gamma   90.00
#
_symmetry.space_group_name_H-M   'P 1'
#
loop_
_entity.id
_entity.type
_entity.pdbx_description
1 polymer ?
#
loop_
_entity_poly.entity_id
_entity_poly.type
_entity_poly.pdbx_seq_one_letter_code
_entity_poly.pdbx_strand_id
1 'polypeptide(L)'
;MTFFRYELKDCVKYKYLSAYCAVAEDGSLVALFTLMNDAIVISGQDEKQDFIDDLRYDTDNASVDFFSRQPCFPAINIGHLGISTDYQGCGIGSSIIDLVVVTFSRYTQAGCQFVTVDAINNPKTLLFYHKNGFVHQTSRDINSATRRMYRILTSL
;
A
#
# COMPACT_ATOMS: atom_id res chain seq x y z
N MET A 1 -1.24 -18.17 -7.13
CA MET A 1 0.00 -18.18 -7.92
C MET A 1 -0.25 -18.12 -9.45
N THR A 2 -1.50 -17.94 -9.91
CA THR A 2 -1.88 -17.86 -11.33
C THR A 2 -1.54 -16.52 -11.97
N PHE A 3 -1.80 -15.40 -11.26
CA PHE A 3 -1.60 -14.04 -11.74
C PHE A 3 -0.20 -13.78 -12.32
N PHE A 4 0.87 -14.05 -11.54
CA PHE A 4 2.25 -13.80 -11.97
C PHE A 4 2.67 -14.60 -13.21
N ARG A 5 2.04 -15.75 -13.45
CA ARG A 5 2.39 -16.64 -14.56
C ARG A 5 1.68 -16.28 -15.86
N TYR A 6 0.44 -15.79 -15.79
CA TYR A 6 -0.41 -15.66 -16.97
C TYR A 6 -0.87 -14.23 -17.25
N GLU A 7 -1.07 -13.41 -16.21
CA GLU A 7 -1.75 -12.11 -16.35
C GLU A 7 -0.77 -10.93 -16.28
N LEU A 8 0.30 -11.07 -15.48
CA LEU A 8 1.25 -9.99 -15.20
C LEU A 8 1.79 -9.30 -16.46
N LYS A 9 2.16 -10.11 -17.47
CA LYS A 9 2.74 -9.61 -18.71
C LYS A 9 1.78 -8.68 -19.45
N ASP A 10 0.51 -9.04 -19.51
CA ASP A 10 -0.52 -8.24 -20.15
C ASP A 10 -0.84 -7.00 -19.32
N CYS A 11 -0.93 -7.12 -17.98
CA CYS A 11 -1.11 -5.96 -17.11
C CYS A 11 0.00 -4.92 -17.27
N VAL A 12 1.27 -5.35 -17.37
CA VAL A 12 2.41 -4.46 -17.64
C VAL A 12 2.31 -3.87 -19.05
N LYS A 13 2.05 -4.70 -20.07
CA LYS A 13 1.93 -4.26 -21.47
C LYS A 13 0.87 -3.17 -21.65
N TYR A 14 -0.28 -3.32 -21.00
CA TYR A 14 -1.39 -2.38 -21.06
C TYR A 14 -1.36 -1.32 -19.95
N LYS A 15 -0.25 -1.21 -19.20
CA LYS A 15 0.00 -0.16 -18.20
C LYS A 15 -1.01 -0.12 -17.05
N TYR A 16 -1.58 -1.27 -16.68
CA TYR A 16 -2.39 -1.39 -15.46
C TYR A 16 -1.51 -1.33 -14.20
N LEU A 17 -0.27 -1.80 -14.28
CA LEU A 17 0.68 -1.82 -13.18
C LEU A 17 2.12 -1.86 -13.69
N SER A 18 3.04 -1.52 -12.79
CA SER A 18 4.47 -1.82 -12.92
C SER A 18 4.82 -3.02 -12.05
N ALA A 19 5.69 -3.90 -12.53
CA ALA A 19 6.13 -5.10 -11.82
C ALA A 19 7.62 -5.04 -11.52
N TYR A 20 8.00 -5.47 -10.32
CA TYR A 20 9.35 -5.42 -9.79
C TYR A 20 9.74 -6.76 -9.17
N CYS A 21 11.03 -7.06 -9.17
CA CYS A 21 11.60 -8.22 -8.50
C CYS A 21 12.81 -7.82 -7.66
N ALA A 22 13.01 -8.51 -6.54
CA ALA A 22 14.25 -8.48 -5.78
C ALA A 22 14.98 -9.81 -6.00
N VAL A 23 16.27 -9.71 -6.32
CA VAL A 23 17.13 -10.85 -6.64
C VAL A 23 18.34 -10.79 -5.72
N ALA A 24 18.72 -11.93 -5.14
CA ALA A 24 19.93 -12.04 -4.33
C ALA A 24 21.19 -12.04 -5.20
N GLU A 25 22.37 -11.90 -4.58
CA GLU A 25 23.66 -11.87 -5.30
C GLU A 25 23.93 -13.16 -6.10
N ASP A 26 23.42 -14.30 -5.62
CA ASP A 26 23.51 -15.60 -6.28
C ASP A 26 22.53 -15.77 -7.46
N GLY A 27 21.70 -14.76 -7.74
CA GLY A 27 20.67 -14.79 -8.78
C GLY A 27 19.33 -15.37 -8.34
N SER A 28 19.18 -15.78 -7.08
CA SER A 28 17.92 -16.32 -6.56
C SER A 28 16.83 -15.25 -6.50
N LEU A 29 15.62 -15.59 -6.96
CA LEU A 29 14.45 -14.69 -6.85
C LEU A 29 13.97 -14.65 -5.39
N VAL A 30 14.08 -13.49 -4.76
CA VAL A 30 13.76 -13.28 -3.35
C VAL A 30 12.33 -12.77 -3.18
N ALA A 31 11.91 -11.82 -4.02
CA ALA A 31 10.59 -11.21 -3.92
C ALA A 31 10.06 -10.73 -5.27
N LEU A 32 8.73 -10.61 -5.36
CA LEU A 32 8.00 -9.97 -6.45
C LEU A 32 6.99 -9.01 -5.87
N PHE A 33 6.88 -7.82 -6.46
CA PHE A 33 5.83 -6.88 -6.11
C PHE A 33 5.37 -6.05 -7.29
N THR A 34 4.16 -5.50 -7.19
CA THR A 34 3.57 -4.66 -8.24
C THR A 34 3.09 -3.33 -7.68
N LEU A 35 3.23 -2.26 -8.45
CA LEU A 35 2.76 -0.93 -8.12
C LEU A 35 1.76 -0.44 -9.15
N MET A 36 0.67 0.20 -8.72
CA MET A 36 -0.33 0.82 -9.59
C MET A 36 -0.86 2.12 -9.00
N ASN A 37 -1.23 3.07 -9.88
CA ASN A 37 -1.85 4.31 -9.46
C ASN A 37 -3.19 4.03 -8.82
N ASP A 38 -3.50 4.76 -7.75
CA ASP A 38 -4.69 4.53 -6.96
C ASP A 38 -5.17 5.83 -6.30
N ALA A 39 -6.31 5.77 -5.63
CA ALA A 39 -6.80 6.85 -4.81
C ALA A 39 -7.50 6.33 -3.56
N ILE A 40 -7.41 7.10 -2.48
CA ILE A 40 -8.29 6.95 -1.32
C ILE A 40 -9.47 7.88 -1.55
N VAL A 41 -10.67 7.31 -1.62
CA VAL A 41 -11.91 8.06 -1.73
C VAL A 41 -12.66 7.94 -0.41
N ILE A 42 -13.07 9.07 0.14
CA ILE A 42 -13.81 9.14 1.39
C ILE A 42 -15.24 9.53 1.07
N SER A 43 -16.16 8.58 1.23
CA SER A 43 -17.55 8.69 0.77
C SER A 43 -18.53 8.68 1.93
N GLY A 44 -18.56 9.78 2.69
CA GLY A 44 -19.50 9.98 3.79
C GLY A 44 -18.95 10.87 4.89
N GLN A 45 -19.82 11.49 5.69
CA GLN A 45 -19.37 12.31 6.82
C GLN A 45 -18.75 11.48 7.94
N ASP A 46 -19.31 10.30 8.23
CA ASP A 46 -18.78 9.40 9.28
C ASP A 46 -17.41 8.83 8.90
N GLU A 47 -17.26 8.31 7.68
CA GLU A 47 -15.96 7.79 7.16
C GLU A 47 -14.88 8.87 7.15
N LYS A 48 -15.28 10.12 6.94
CA LYS A 48 -14.37 11.27 6.95
C LYS A 48 -13.91 11.61 8.36
N GLN A 49 -14.79 11.50 9.35
CA GLN A 49 -14.41 11.77 10.73
C GLN A 49 -13.41 10.72 11.23
N ASP A 50 -13.69 9.43 10.99
CA ASP A 50 -12.79 8.33 11.36
C ASP A 50 -11.41 8.49 10.70
N PHE A 51 -11.39 8.75 9.39
CA PHE A 51 -10.13 8.99 8.64
C PHE A 51 -9.33 10.18 9.19
N ILE A 52 -10.01 11.28 9.53
CA ILE A 52 -9.37 12.47 10.08
C ILE A 52 -8.82 12.22 11.48
N ASP A 53 -9.53 11.45 12.30
CA ASP A 53 -9.08 11.11 13.65
C ASP A 53 -7.86 10.16 13.60
N ASP A 54 -7.84 9.19 12.69
CA ASP A 54 -6.66 8.35 12.43
C ASP A 54 -5.45 9.20 12.00
N LEU A 55 -5.65 10.12 11.05
CA LEU A 55 -4.57 10.99 10.56
C LEU A 55 -3.95 11.87 11.64
N ARG A 56 -4.71 12.31 12.65
CA ARG A 56 -4.17 13.15 13.74
C ARG A 56 -3.09 12.45 14.56
N TYR A 57 -3.05 11.12 14.56
CA TYR A 57 -1.98 10.36 15.22
C TYR A 57 -0.68 10.32 14.39
N ASP A 58 -0.80 10.48 13.06
CA ASP A 58 0.29 10.27 12.11
C ASP A 58 0.83 11.57 11.48
N THR A 59 0.11 12.69 11.57
CA THR A 59 0.48 13.96 10.92
C THR A 59 0.10 15.22 11.70
N ASP A 60 0.57 16.37 11.24
CA ASP A 60 0.32 17.67 11.89
C ASP A 60 -1.09 18.24 11.63
N ASN A 61 -1.49 19.22 12.44
CA ASN A 61 -2.82 19.83 12.35
C ASN A 61 -3.09 20.55 11.02
N ALA A 62 -2.05 21.07 10.35
CA ALA A 62 -2.21 21.76 9.08
C ALA A 62 -2.53 20.76 7.96
N SER A 63 -1.86 19.61 7.97
CA SER A 63 -2.09 18.49 7.07
C SER A 63 -3.50 17.91 7.29
N VAL A 64 -3.92 17.75 8.55
CA VAL A 64 -5.28 17.34 8.88
C VAL A 64 -6.34 18.31 8.35
N ASP A 65 -6.18 19.62 8.58
CA ASP A 65 -7.11 20.63 8.07
C ASP A 65 -7.17 20.62 6.53
N PHE A 66 -6.02 20.50 5.86
CA PHE A 66 -5.96 20.38 4.41
C PHE A 66 -6.69 19.12 3.92
N PHE A 67 -6.42 17.96 4.51
CA PHE A 67 -7.05 16.71 4.12
C PHE A 67 -8.56 16.72 4.37
N SER A 68 -9.01 17.37 5.45
CA SER A 68 -10.44 17.52 5.74
C SER A 68 -11.22 18.26 4.65
N ARG A 69 -10.56 18.94 3.71
CA ARG A 69 -11.22 19.69 2.63
C ARG A 69 -11.31 18.90 1.33
N GLN A 70 -10.65 17.74 1.24
CA GLN A 70 -10.58 16.96 0.01
C GLN A 70 -11.43 15.67 0.12
N PRO A 71 -12.13 15.28 -0.95
CA PRO A 71 -12.89 14.02 -0.98
C PRO A 71 -12.06 12.81 -1.44
N CYS A 72 -10.89 13.06 -2.02
CA CYS A 72 -10.08 12.07 -2.71
C CYS A 72 -8.59 12.42 -2.59
N PHE A 73 -7.74 11.42 -2.40
CA PHE A 73 -6.30 11.59 -2.21
C PHE A 73 -5.51 10.69 -3.14
N PRO A 74 -4.46 11.20 -3.80
CA PRO A 74 -3.62 10.38 -4.66
C PRO A 74 -2.85 9.34 -3.85
N ALA A 75 -2.86 8.11 -4.34
CA ALA A 75 -2.19 6.99 -3.71
C ALA A 75 -1.41 6.14 -4.72
N ILE A 76 -0.46 5.38 -4.20
CA ILE A 76 0.16 4.27 -4.92
C ILE A 76 -0.22 2.96 -4.23
N ASN A 77 -0.73 2.01 -4.99
CA ASN A 77 -1.13 0.72 -4.46
C ASN A 77 -0.03 -0.33 -4.64
N ILE A 78 0.26 -1.08 -3.58
CA ILE A 78 1.04 -2.32 -3.66
C ILE A 78 0.06 -3.47 -3.88
N GLY A 79 -0.22 -3.79 -5.15
CA GLY A 79 -1.25 -4.77 -5.49
C GLY A 79 -0.88 -6.20 -5.13
N HIS A 80 0.40 -6.52 -5.27
CA HIS A 80 0.94 -7.82 -4.94
C HIS A 80 2.28 -7.62 -4.25
N LEU A 81 2.51 -8.38 -3.19
CA LEU A 81 3.79 -8.49 -2.50
C LEU A 81 4.00 -9.95 -2.10
N GLY A 82 4.85 -10.64 -2.84
CA GLY A 82 5.20 -12.03 -2.62
C GLY A 82 6.67 -12.18 -2.25
N ILE A 83 6.95 -12.87 -1.14
CA ILE A 83 8.29 -13.23 -0.71
C ILE A 83 8.47 -14.74 -0.93
N SER A 84 9.59 -15.11 -1.55
CA SER A 84 9.99 -16.51 -1.70
C SER A 84 10.00 -17.21 -0.34
N THR A 85 9.54 -18.45 -0.28
CA THR A 85 9.33 -19.21 0.97
C THR A 85 10.58 -19.26 1.82
N ASP A 86 11.74 -19.41 1.19
CA ASP A 86 13.04 -19.57 1.85
C ASP A 86 13.55 -18.27 2.47
N TYR A 87 12.91 -17.14 2.12
CA TYR A 87 13.28 -15.79 2.55
C TYR A 87 12.17 -15.12 3.40
N GLN A 88 11.10 -15.84 3.72
CA GLN A 88 10.04 -15.33 4.59
C GLN A 88 10.52 -15.16 6.03
N GLY A 89 10.06 -14.11 6.71
CA GLY A 89 10.44 -13.83 8.10
C GLY A 89 11.76 -13.07 8.26
N CYS A 90 12.51 -12.82 7.18
CA CYS A 90 13.78 -12.09 7.21
C CYS A 90 13.64 -10.56 7.08
N GLY A 91 12.44 -9.99 7.24
CA GLY A 91 12.21 -8.54 7.14
C GLY A 91 12.18 -7.97 5.72
N ILE A 92 12.33 -8.80 4.67
CA ILE A 92 12.37 -8.34 3.27
C ILE A 92 11.07 -7.67 2.84
N GLY A 93 9.91 -8.23 3.23
CA GLY A 93 8.61 -7.61 2.92
C GLY A 93 8.47 -6.20 3.48
N SER A 94 8.93 -5.99 4.72
CA SER A 94 8.97 -4.66 5.34
C SER A 94 9.93 -3.73 4.62
N SER A 95 11.12 -4.23 4.25
CA SER A 95 12.11 -3.45 3.50
C SER A 95 11.58 -2.99 2.14
N ILE A 96 10.75 -3.80 1.48
CA ILE A 96 10.08 -3.43 0.22
C ILE A 96 9.01 -2.36 0.46
N ILE A 97 8.22 -2.46 1.54
CA ILE A 97 7.27 -1.40 1.90
C ILE A 97 8.02 -0.09 2.14
N ASP A 98 9.11 -0.11 2.91
CA ASP A 98 9.91 1.07 3.19
C ASP A 98 10.53 1.67 1.93
N LEU A 99 11.00 0.82 1.01
CA LEU A 99 11.46 1.26 -0.31
C LEU A 99 10.37 2.04 -1.06
N VAL A 100 9.15 1.51 -1.10
CA VAL A 100 8.01 2.17 -1.77
C VAL A 100 7.69 3.49 -1.07
N VAL A 101 7.57 3.49 0.26
CA VAL A 101 7.27 4.70 1.05
C VAL A 101 8.31 5.79 0.80
N VAL A 102 9.61 5.48 0.92
CA VAL A 102 10.69 6.46 0.70
C VAL A 102 10.70 6.96 -0.75
N THR A 103 10.46 6.07 -1.71
CA THR A 103 10.43 6.42 -3.14
C THR A 103 9.33 7.44 -3.41
N PHE A 104 8.10 7.17 -2.99
CA PHE A 104 6.95 8.03 -3.30
C PHE A 104 6.88 9.28 -2.42
N SER A 105 7.44 9.26 -1.22
CA SER A 105 7.58 10.47 -0.40
C SER A 105 8.54 11.50 -1.01
N ARG A 106 9.48 11.04 -1.86
CA ARG A 106 10.46 11.88 -2.57
C ARG A 106 10.13 12.08 -4.06
N TYR A 107 9.03 11.48 -4.53
CA TYR A 107 8.64 11.54 -5.93
C TYR A 107 8.01 12.90 -6.24
N THR A 108 8.60 13.66 -7.16
CA THR A 108 8.22 15.07 -7.42
C THR A 108 7.50 15.25 -8.76
N GLN A 109 7.49 14.22 -9.61
CA GLN A 109 6.88 14.28 -10.94
C GLN A 109 5.35 14.19 -10.89
N ALA A 110 4.80 13.52 -9.88
CA ALA A 110 3.37 13.54 -9.56
C ALA A 110 3.17 13.41 -8.04
N GLY A 111 2.19 14.13 -7.49
CA GLY A 111 1.89 14.05 -6.06
C GLY A 111 1.38 12.67 -5.65
N CYS A 112 1.85 12.18 -4.51
CA CYS A 112 1.38 10.95 -3.88
C CYS A 112 1.34 11.19 -2.37
N GLN A 113 0.22 10.85 -1.73
CA GLN A 113 0.03 11.09 -0.30
C GLN A 113 -0.09 9.82 0.51
N PHE A 114 -0.44 8.71 -0.14
CA PHE A 114 -0.70 7.45 0.55
C PHE A 114 -0.13 6.25 -0.22
N VAL A 115 0.22 5.22 0.54
CA VAL A 115 0.36 3.86 0.01
C VAL A 115 -0.89 3.10 0.39
N THR A 116 -1.48 2.37 -0.56
CA THR A 116 -2.66 1.54 -0.33
C THR A 116 -2.36 0.07 -0.59
N VAL A 117 -3.12 -0.81 0.07
CA VAL A 117 -3.11 -2.26 -0.19
C VAL A 117 -4.51 -2.82 -0.04
N ASP A 118 -4.76 -3.91 -0.76
CA ASP A 118 -5.93 -4.78 -0.56
C ASP A 118 -5.44 -6.07 0.10
N ALA A 119 -5.27 -6.01 1.43
CA ALA A 119 -4.65 -7.05 2.23
C ALA A 119 -5.57 -8.28 2.31
N ILE A 120 -5.04 -9.49 2.08
CA ILE A 120 -5.79 -10.72 2.30
C ILE A 120 -6.30 -10.75 3.74
N ASN A 121 -7.60 -10.98 3.92
CA ASN A 121 -8.26 -10.94 5.22
C ASN A 121 -7.95 -12.20 6.05
N ASN A 122 -6.72 -12.25 6.59
CA ASN A 122 -6.29 -13.27 7.53
C ASN A 122 -5.37 -12.65 8.60
N PRO A 123 -5.29 -13.22 9.82
CA PRO A 123 -4.55 -12.61 10.92
C PRO A 123 -3.07 -12.34 10.62
N LYS A 124 -2.39 -13.24 9.89
CA LYS A 124 -0.96 -13.10 9.57
C LYS A 124 -0.70 -11.91 8.66
N THR A 125 -1.48 -11.77 7.60
CA THR A 125 -1.33 -10.68 6.61
C THR A 125 -1.72 -9.33 7.20
N LEU A 126 -2.84 -9.26 7.94
CA LEU A 126 -3.27 -8.02 8.58
C LEU A 126 -2.26 -7.55 9.64
N LEU A 127 -1.74 -8.47 10.46
CA LEU A 127 -0.70 -8.15 11.44
C LEU A 127 0.58 -7.64 10.77
N PHE A 128 0.96 -8.22 9.62
CA PHE A 128 2.11 -7.74 8.84
C PHE A 128 1.91 -6.29 8.39
N TYR A 129 0.78 -5.94 7.77
CA TYR A 129 0.56 -4.58 7.31
C TYR A 129 0.41 -3.58 8.47
N HIS A 130 -0.27 -3.96 9.56
CA HIS A 130 -0.34 -3.12 10.77
C HIS A 130 1.03 -2.83 11.36
N LYS A 131 1.91 -3.83 11.48
CA LYS A 131 3.30 -3.63 11.94
C LYS A 131 4.11 -2.72 11.02
N ASN A 132 3.70 -2.58 9.76
CA ASN A 132 4.30 -1.68 8.78
C ASN A 132 3.56 -0.35 8.66
N GLY A 133 2.73 0.03 9.64
CA GLY A 133 2.10 1.34 9.72
C GLY A 133 0.85 1.51 8.85
N PHE A 134 0.23 0.42 8.40
CA PHE A 134 -1.05 0.51 7.70
C PHE A 134 -2.23 0.45 8.67
N VAL A 135 -3.26 1.22 8.37
CA VAL A 135 -4.55 1.22 9.06
C VAL A 135 -5.66 0.82 8.09
N HIS A 136 -6.78 0.30 8.63
CA HIS A 136 -7.93 -0.06 7.80
C HIS A 136 -8.61 1.19 7.27
N GLN A 137 -8.99 1.19 5.99
CA GLN A 137 -9.76 2.32 5.44
C GLN A 137 -11.19 2.36 5.97
N THR A 138 -11.79 1.19 6.22
CA THR A 138 -13.16 1.08 6.69
C THR A 138 -13.38 -0.22 7.46
N SER A 139 -14.48 -0.27 8.20
CA SER A 139 -14.99 -1.50 8.82
C SER A 139 -16.00 -2.24 7.92
N ARG A 140 -16.44 -1.63 6.81
CA ARG A 140 -17.44 -2.20 5.90
C ARG A 140 -16.98 -3.50 5.22
N ASP A 141 -15.68 -3.69 5.07
CA ASP A 141 -15.06 -4.84 4.42
C ASP A 141 -14.57 -5.92 5.40
N ILE A 142 -14.93 -5.85 6.70
CA ILE A 142 -14.45 -6.78 7.73
C ILE A 142 -14.69 -8.27 7.40
N ASN A 143 -15.76 -8.56 6.65
CA ASN A 143 -16.14 -9.91 6.22
C ASN A 143 -15.76 -10.22 4.75
N SER A 144 -15.11 -9.29 4.06
CA SER A 144 -14.65 -9.46 2.68
C SER A 144 -13.39 -10.33 2.61
N ALA A 145 -13.07 -10.87 1.43
CA ALA A 145 -11.85 -11.66 1.21
C ALA A 145 -10.56 -10.84 1.39
N THR A 146 -10.63 -9.54 1.14
CA THR A 146 -9.55 -8.57 1.36
C THR A 146 -10.04 -7.41 2.23
N ARG A 147 -9.11 -6.77 2.93
CA ARG A 147 -9.29 -5.54 3.69
C ARG A 147 -8.51 -4.42 3.02
N ARG A 148 -9.18 -3.33 2.68
CA ARG A 148 -8.55 -2.14 2.16
C ARG A 148 -7.82 -1.42 3.30
N MET A 149 -6.53 -1.18 3.12
CA MET A 149 -5.69 -0.50 4.10
C MET A 149 -4.86 0.59 3.44
N TYR A 150 -4.48 1.60 4.23
CA TYR A 150 -3.61 2.68 3.78
C TYR A 150 -2.56 3.06 4.82
N ARG A 151 -1.50 3.69 4.35
CA ARG A 151 -0.45 4.34 5.15
C ARG A 151 -0.14 5.70 4.55
N ILE A 152 -0.08 6.74 5.37
CA ILE A 152 0.31 8.08 4.93
C ILE A 152 1.80 8.13 4.57
N LEU A 153 2.13 8.86 3.49
CA LEU A 153 3.49 9.25 3.14
C LEU A 153 3.79 10.56 3.89
N THR A 154 4.53 10.47 4.99
CA THR A 154 5.02 11.67 5.68
C THR A 154 6.25 12.21 4.95
N SER A 155 6.30 13.52 4.74
CA SER A 155 7.51 14.21 4.32
C SER A 155 8.58 14.01 5.40
N LEU A 156 9.66 13.31 5.06
CA LEU A 156 10.88 13.23 5.87
C LEU A 156 11.58 14.61 5.94
#